data_AF-A0A167K121-F1
#
_entry.id   AF-A0A167K121-F1
#
_cell.length_a   1.000
_cell.length_b   1.000
_cell.length_c   1.000
_cell.angle_alpha   90.00
_cell.angle_beta   90.00
_cell.angle_gamma   90.00
#
_symmetry.space_group_name_H-M   'P 1'
#
loop_
_entity.id
_entity.type
_entity.pdbx_description
1 polymer ?
#
loop_
_entity_poly.entity_id
_entity_poly.type
_entity_poly.pdbx_seq_one_letter_code
_entity_poly.pdbx_strand_id
1 'polypeptide(L)'
;MELQSYIAQNGTTLNIEKGQQVFTQGELCEHVYLVKTGLLKAFYLTESGKETIKSFIQSGAIIGSLNAAHCQVPSTFSLEALEQCRLVQISFSELLSLSKESISISQEFIQILLSLSLKKERREFELLTLSASQRFDNLRNTDPELVKKLTQNDIAKYLGITPVALSRIKHQ
;
A
#
# COMPACT_ATOMS: atom_id res chain seq x y z
N MET A 1 11.73 -22.73 1.37
CA MET A 1 10.60 -22.21 2.17
C MET A 1 10.27 -20.86 1.58
N GLU A 2 9.02 -20.66 1.13
CA GLU A 2 8.58 -19.40 0.54
C GLU A 2 8.53 -18.28 1.59
N LEU A 3 8.93 -17.08 1.24
CA LEU A 3 9.03 -15.93 2.13
C LEU A 3 7.68 -15.58 2.77
N GLN A 4 6.58 -15.63 2.00
CA GLN A 4 5.25 -15.39 2.56
C GLN A 4 4.84 -16.45 3.59
N SER A 5 5.23 -17.70 3.37
CA SER A 5 4.99 -18.80 4.31
C SER A 5 5.81 -18.60 5.58
N TYR A 6 7.06 -18.17 5.45
CA TYR A 6 7.90 -17.81 6.60
C TYR A 6 7.28 -16.67 7.40
N ILE A 7 6.87 -15.58 6.74
CA ILE A 7 6.23 -14.43 7.39
C ILE A 7 4.97 -14.89 8.13
N ALA A 8 4.15 -15.74 7.51
CA ALA A 8 2.92 -16.23 8.10
C ALA A 8 3.13 -17.09 9.36
N GLN A 9 4.27 -17.78 9.47
CA GLN A 9 4.59 -18.67 10.58
C GLN A 9 5.33 -17.96 11.72
N ASN A 10 6.19 -16.99 11.40
CA ASN A 10 7.08 -16.34 12.36
C ASN A 10 6.63 -14.91 12.73
N GLY A 11 5.75 -14.31 11.92
CA GLY A 11 5.22 -12.98 12.20
C GLY A 11 4.09 -12.97 13.23
N THR A 12 3.80 -11.78 13.76
CA THR A 12 2.69 -11.55 14.69
C THR A 12 1.40 -11.25 13.92
N THR A 13 0.33 -11.99 14.19
CA THR A 13 -0.97 -11.72 13.57
C THR A 13 -1.67 -10.53 14.22
N LEU A 14 -2.15 -9.59 13.39
CA LEU A 14 -2.96 -8.45 13.82
C LEU A 14 -4.34 -8.53 13.18
N ASN A 15 -5.37 -8.21 13.95
CA ASN A 15 -6.70 -7.93 13.42
C ASN A 15 -6.93 -6.42 13.52
N ILE A 16 -7.23 -5.78 12.40
CA ILE A 16 -7.38 -4.34 12.27
C ILE A 16 -8.81 -4.06 11.84
N GLU A 17 -9.53 -3.30 12.65
CA GLU A 17 -10.91 -2.94 12.36
C GLU A 17 -11.00 -1.88 11.27
N LYS A 18 -12.13 -1.81 10.57
CA LYS A 18 -12.36 -0.79 9.55
C LYS A 18 -12.19 0.62 10.15
N GLY A 19 -11.39 1.46 9.47
CA GLY A 19 -11.06 2.82 9.90
C GLY A 19 -9.89 2.91 10.87
N GLN A 20 -9.38 1.78 11.38
CA GLN A 20 -8.21 1.78 12.25
C GLN A 20 -6.92 1.93 11.43
N GLN A 21 -5.98 2.71 11.98
CA GLN A 21 -4.65 2.89 11.42
C GLN A 21 -3.68 1.81 11.93
N VAL A 22 -2.88 1.27 11.02
CA VAL A 22 -1.82 0.30 11.32
C VAL A 22 -0.56 1.02 11.80
N PHE A 23 -0.24 2.14 11.17
CA PHE A 23 0.77 3.11 11.59
C PHE A 23 0.46 4.48 10.98
N THR A 24 0.97 5.54 11.59
CA THR A 24 0.73 6.91 11.12
C THR A 24 1.97 7.55 10.49
N GLN A 25 1.75 8.48 9.56
CA GLN A 25 2.81 9.32 9.01
C GLN A 25 3.47 10.12 10.14
N GLY A 26 4.80 10.10 10.19
CA GLY A 26 5.57 10.72 11.28
C GLY A 26 5.96 9.78 12.41
N GLU A 27 5.40 8.57 12.47
CA GLU A 27 5.81 7.56 13.45
C GLU A 27 6.96 6.68 12.96
N LEU A 28 7.83 6.28 13.87
CA LEU A 28 8.77 5.20 13.61
C LEU A 28 8.01 3.88 13.46
N CYS A 29 8.41 3.08 12.48
CA CYS A 29 7.83 1.76 12.22
C CYS A 29 8.89 0.85 11.63
N GLU A 30 9.30 -0.16 12.40
CA GLU A 30 10.37 -1.10 12.01
C GLU A 30 9.86 -2.31 11.21
N HIS A 31 8.56 -2.34 10.94
CA HIS A 31 7.87 -3.53 10.48
C HIS A 31 7.34 -3.41 9.05
N VAL A 32 7.15 -4.56 8.43
CA VAL A 32 6.33 -4.72 7.24
C VAL A 32 5.17 -5.66 7.54
N TYR A 33 4.12 -5.56 6.72
CA TYR A 33 2.84 -6.20 6.94
C TYR A 33 2.45 -6.98 5.70
N LEU A 34 2.26 -8.29 5.84
CA LEU A 34 1.60 -9.13 4.85
C LEU A 34 0.07 -9.03 5.06
N VAL A 35 -0.66 -8.62 4.03
CA VAL A 35 -2.12 -8.57 4.09
C VAL A 35 -2.66 -9.98 3.82
N LYS A 36 -3.22 -10.64 4.85
CA LYS A 36 -3.86 -11.95 4.68
C LYS A 36 -5.26 -11.82 4.10
N THR A 37 -6.05 -10.92 4.67
CA THR A 37 -7.41 -10.60 4.21
C THR A 37 -7.66 -9.11 4.39
N GLY A 38 -8.56 -8.57 3.56
CA GLY A 38 -9.01 -7.19 3.65
C GLY A 38 -8.39 -6.25 2.62
N LEU A 39 -8.60 -4.96 2.84
CA LEU A 39 -8.18 -3.85 1.98
C LEU A 39 -7.66 -2.69 2.84
N LEU A 40 -6.44 -2.25 2.55
CA LEU A 40 -5.84 -1.08 3.18
C LEU A 40 -5.70 0.07 2.17
N LYS A 41 -5.71 1.32 2.66
CA LYS A 41 -5.20 2.48 1.95
C LYS A 41 -3.91 2.98 2.58
N ALA A 42 -2.94 3.31 1.75
CA ALA A 42 -1.78 4.10 2.12
C ALA A 42 -2.00 5.53 1.65
N PHE A 43 -1.82 6.52 2.53
CA PHE A 43 -2.06 7.92 2.19
C PHE A 43 -1.05 8.87 2.83
N TYR A 44 -0.85 10.00 2.16
CA TYR A 44 -0.07 11.12 2.63
C TYR A 44 -1.00 12.18 3.23
N LEU A 45 -0.54 12.83 4.30
CA LEU A 45 -1.12 14.06 4.80
C LEU A 45 -0.18 15.22 4.51
N THR A 46 -0.72 16.29 3.92
CA THR A 46 -0.02 17.59 3.85
C THR A 46 -0.06 18.28 5.21
N GLU A 47 0.76 19.32 5.39
CA GLU A 47 0.74 20.16 6.59
C GLU A 47 -0.64 20.78 6.86
N SER A 48 -1.39 21.08 5.80
CA SER A 48 -2.78 21.57 5.90
C SER A 48 -3.82 20.48 6.18
N GLY A 49 -3.40 19.24 6.43
CA GLY A 49 -4.28 18.09 6.68
C GLY A 49 -4.95 17.52 5.43
N LYS A 50 -4.54 17.93 4.22
CA LYS A 50 -5.10 17.39 2.98
C LYS A 50 -4.57 15.97 2.76
N GLU A 51 -5.49 15.03 2.66
CA GLU A 51 -5.19 13.64 2.35
C GLU A 51 -5.03 13.41 0.84
N THR A 52 -3.96 12.70 0.45
CA THR A 52 -3.75 12.17 -0.90
C THR A 52 -3.43 10.69 -0.84
N ILE A 53 -4.14 9.87 -1.61
CA ILE A 53 -3.96 8.41 -1.54
C ILE A 53 -2.80 7.99 -2.43
N LYS A 54 -1.82 7.35 -1.80
CA LYS A 54 -0.63 6.77 -2.43
C LYS A 54 -0.97 5.48 -3.15
N SER A 55 -1.67 4.57 -2.47
CA SER A 55 -1.97 3.23 -3.00
C SER A 55 -3.07 2.54 -2.22
N PHE A 56 -3.72 1.58 -2.86
CA PHE A 56 -4.55 0.57 -2.21
C PHE A 56 -3.80 -0.76 -2.16
N ILE A 57 -3.95 -1.49 -1.06
CA ILE A 57 -3.21 -2.72 -0.77
C ILE A 57 -4.22 -3.82 -0.44
N GLN A 58 -4.30 -4.81 -1.31
CA GLN A 58 -5.19 -5.97 -1.21
C GLN A 58 -4.47 -7.18 -0.60
N SER A 59 -5.25 -8.23 -0.33
CA SER A 59 -4.76 -9.52 0.18
C SER A 59 -3.65 -10.10 -0.72
N GLY A 60 -2.64 -10.71 -0.10
CA GLY A 60 -1.45 -11.27 -0.75
C GLY A 60 -0.30 -10.27 -0.94
N ALA A 61 -0.55 -8.97 -0.77
CA ALA A 61 0.48 -7.95 -0.88
C ALA A 61 1.24 -7.74 0.45
N ILE A 62 2.49 -7.30 0.34
CA ILE A 62 3.31 -6.83 1.46
C ILE A 62 3.41 -5.31 1.38
N ILE A 63 3.25 -4.64 2.52
CA ILE A 63 3.37 -3.19 2.63
C ILE A 63 4.12 -2.79 3.89
N GLY A 64 4.91 -1.72 3.80
CA GLY A 64 5.54 -1.09 4.95
C GLY A 64 6.18 0.22 4.52
N SER A 65 6.46 1.09 5.49
CA SER A 65 7.27 2.27 5.26
C SER A 65 8.73 1.87 5.23
N LEU A 66 9.30 1.62 4.05
CA LEU A 66 10.73 1.24 3.93
C LEU A 66 11.67 2.32 4.49
N ASN A 67 11.28 3.60 4.41
CA ASN A 67 12.03 4.67 5.07
C ASN A 67 12.13 4.45 6.57
N ALA A 68 11.03 4.08 7.21
CA ALA A 68 11.03 3.79 8.64
C ALA A 68 11.69 2.45 8.97
N ALA A 69 11.34 1.42 8.21
CA ALA A 69 11.75 0.06 8.50
C ALA A 69 13.23 -0.20 8.21
N HIS A 70 13.82 0.52 7.25
CA HIS A 70 15.22 0.36 6.88
C HIS A 70 16.11 1.49 7.38
N CYS A 71 15.70 2.75 7.21
CA CYS A 71 16.54 3.90 7.48
C CYS A 71 16.34 4.50 8.89
N GLN A 72 15.42 3.93 9.69
CA GLN A 72 15.07 4.43 11.03
C GLN A 72 14.64 5.90 11.04
N VAL A 73 14.00 6.36 9.94
CA VAL A 73 13.41 7.70 9.86
C VAL A 73 11.88 7.61 9.93
N PRO A 74 11.17 8.67 10.36
CA PRO A 74 9.71 8.65 10.44
C PRO A 74 9.00 8.16 9.16
N SER A 75 7.88 7.46 9.35
CA SER A 75 7.07 6.93 8.25
C SER A 75 6.57 8.05 7.36
N THR A 76 6.71 7.88 6.05
CA THR A 76 6.33 8.92 5.09
C THR A 76 4.85 8.94 4.74
N PHE A 77 4.09 7.94 5.17
CA PHE A 77 2.65 7.82 4.91
C PHE A 77 1.96 7.12 6.08
N SER A 78 0.64 7.27 6.17
CA SER A 78 -0.21 6.50 7.08
C SER A 78 -0.80 5.28 6.35
N LEU A 79 -1.07 4.22 7.09
CA LEU A 79 -1.71 3.00 6.58
C LEU A 79 -2.99 2.72 7.37
N GLU A 80 -4.13 2.65 6.69
CA GLU A 80 -5.46 2.54 7.31
C GLU A 80 -6.29 1.44 6.65
N ALA A 81 -7.10 0.75 7.44
CA ALA A 81 -8.00 -0.30 6.96
C ALA A 81 -9.30 0.28 6.39
N LEU A 82 -9.63 -0.09 5.15
CA LEU A 82 -10.89 0.27 4.49
C LEU A 82 -12.01 -0.75 4.74
N GLU A 83 -11.64 -1.98 5.10
CA GLU A 83 -12.49 -3.06 5.59
C GLU A 83 -11.76 -3.81 6.71
N GLN A 84 -12.42 -4.75 7.39
CA GLN A 84 -11.75 -5.54 8.43
C GLN A 84 -10.56 -6.31 7.83
N CYS A 85 -9.37 -6.13 8.41
CA CYS A 85 -8.13 -6.67 7.88
C CYS A 85 -7.51 -7.66 8.85
N ARG A 86 -6.95 -8.75 8.31
CA ARG A 86 -6.00 -9.61 9.02
C ARG A 86 -4.64 -9.42 8.42
N LEU A 87 -3.68 -8.99 9.23
CA LEU A 87 -2.31 -8.74 8.82
C LEU A 87 -1.36 -9.68 9.55
N VAL A 88 -0.20 -9.92 8.96
CA VAL A 88 0.93 -10.53 9.67
C VAL A 88 2.08 -9.53 9.65
N GLN A 89 2.46 -9.06 10.83
CA GLN A 89 3.54 -8.11 11.07
C GLN A 89 4.84 -8.86 11.28
N ILE A 90 5.92 -8.42 10.64
CA ILE A 90 7.27 -8.94 10.85
C ILE A 90 8.29 -7.80 10.80
N SER A 91 9.39 -7.96 11.55
CA SER A 91 10.49 -6.99 11.52
C SER A 91 11.15 -6.98 10.14
N PHE A 92 11.43 -5.79 9.61
CA PHE A 92 12.17 -5.68 8.35
C PHE A 92 13.63 -6.15 8.50
N SER A 93 14.25 -5.96 9.68
CA SER A 93 15.62 -6.41 9.93
C SER A 93 15.73 -7.94 9.96
N GLU A 94 14.69 -8.63 10.41
CA GLU A 94 14.59 -10.09 10.38
C GLU A 94 14.51 -10.60 8.94
N LEU A 95 13.64 -10.01 8.10
CA LEU A 95 13.56 -10.33 6.68
C LEU A 95 14.89 -10.10 5.95
N LEU A 96 15.55 -8.98 6.26
CA LEU A 96 16.85 -8.66 5.66
C LEU A 96 17.92 -9.67 6.08
N SER A 97 17.93 -10.10 7.35
CA SER A 97 18.86 -11.11 7.83
C SER A 97 18.61 -12.46 7.17
N LEU A 98 17.35 -12.88 7.08
CA LEU A 98 16.95 -14.12 6.41
C LEU A 98 17.35 -14.14 4.92
N SER A 99 17.27 -12.99 4.24
CA SER A 99 17.69 -12.88 2.85
C SER A 99 19.19 -13.10 2.63
N LYS A 100 20.01 -12.96 3.68
CA LYS A 100 21.46 -13.26 3.63
C LYS A 100 21.77 -14.74 3.82
N GLU A 101 20.86 -15.48 4.45
CA GLU A 101 21.06 -16.89 4.81
C GLU A 101 20.51 -17.86 3.75
N SER A 102 19.58 -17.40 2.89
CA SER A 102 18.93 -18.24 1.89
C SER A 102 18.80 -17.54 0.54
N ILE A 103 19.43 -18.11 -0.49
CA ILE A 103 19.37 -17.60 -1.87
C ILE A 103 17.95 -17.58 -2.42
N SER A 104 17.13 -18.58 -2.08
CA SER A 104 15.72 -18.66 -2.50
C SER A 104 14.92 -17.49 -1.92
N ILE A 105 15.12 -17.20 -0.63
CA ILE A 105 14.43 -16.10 0.04
C ILE A 105 14.93 -14.75 -0.50
N SER A 106 16.23 -14.62 -0.76
CA SER A 106 16.82 -13.45 -1.39
C SER A 106 16.19 -13.16 -2.76
N GLN A 107 16.03 -14.19 -3.60
CA GLN A 107 15.39 -14.07 -4.91
C GLN A 107 13.93 -13.62 -4.79
N GLU A 108 13.14 -14.22 -3.89
CA GLU A 108 11.75 -13.80 -3.65
C GLU A 108 11.67 -12.35 -3.13
N PHE A 109 12.56 -11.98 -2.22
CA PHE A 109 12.63 -10.63 -1.69
C PHE A 109 12.96 -9.60 -2.78
N ILE A 110 13.89 -9.93 -3.69
CA ILE A 110 14.19 -9.13 -4.88
C ILE A 110 12.96 -8.99 -5.77
N GLN A 111 12.20 -10.07 -6.02
CA GLN A 111 10.98 -9.98 -6.83
C GLN A 111 9.92 -9.07 -6.20
N ILE A 112 9.77 -9.09 -4.88
CA ILE A 112 8.87 -8.19 -4.15
C ILE A 112 9.33 -6.74 -4.31
N LEU A 113 10.62 -6.46 -4.11
CA LEU A 113 11.18 -5.11 -4.26
C LEU A 113 11.04 -4.59 -5.70
N LEU A 114 11.29 -5.44 -6.70
CA LEU A 114 11.09 -5.12 -8.12
C LEU A 114 9.62 -4.80 -8.42
N SER A 115 8.68 -5.63 -7.93
CA SER A 115 7.24 -5.38 -8.10
C SER A 115 6.80 -4.05 -7.48
N LEU A 116 7.29 -3.74 -6.27
CA LEU A 116 7.03 -2.46 -5.61
C LEU A 116 7.62 -1.27 -6.39
N SER A 117 8.83 -1.42 -6.95
CA SER A 117 9.48 -0.39 -7.75
C SER A 117 8.74 -0.14 -9.07
N LEU A 118 8.39 -1.19 -9.82
CA LEU A 118 7.62 -1.09 -11.06
C LEU A 118 6.23 -0.47 -10.83
N LYS A 119 5.57 -0.82 -9.71
CA LYS A 119 4.29 -0.19 -9.32
C LYS A 119 4.46 1.31 -9.07
N LYS A 120 5.55 1.74 -8.43
CA LYS A 120 5.85 3.16 -8.20
C LYS A 120 6.17 3.89 -9.49
N GLU A 121 7.00 3.32 -10.35
CA GLU A 121 7.39 3.88 -11.65
C GLU A 121 6.16 4.09 -12.55
N ARG A 122 5.32 3.05 -12.69
CA ARG A 122 4.05 3.17 -13.44
C ARG A 122 3.19 4.29 -12.87
N ARG A 123 3.09 4.36 -11.54
CA ARG A 123 2.26 5.35 -10.86
C ARG A 123 2.77 6.77 -11.07
N GLU A 124 4.09 6.97 -11.03
CA GLU A 124 4.73 8.24 -11.35
C GLU A 124 4.45 8.67 -12.79
N PHE A 125 4.65 7.76 -13.75
CA PHE A 125 4.32 8.00 -15.15
C PHE A 125 2.85 8.43 -15.34
N GLU A 126 1.91 7.71 -14.73
CA GLU A 126 0.47 8.04 -14.80
C GLU A 126 0.15 9.43 -14.24
N LEU A 127 0.79 9.81 -13.13
CA LEU A 127 0.57 11.10 -12.49
C LEU A 127 1.13 12.27 -13.32
N LEU A 128 2.27 12.04 -13.99
CA LEU A 128 2.95 13.07 -14.76
C LEU A 128 2.43 13.23 -16.20
N THR A 129 1.92 12.16 -16.81
CA THR A 129 1.64 12.14 -18.26
C THR A 129 0.17 12.01 -18.62
N LEU A 130 -0.67 11.50 -17.72
CA LEU A 130 -2.07 11.23 -18.01
C LEU A 130 -3.00 12.29 -17.43
N SER A 131 -4.14 12.49 -18.09
CA SER A 131 -5.26 13.21 -17.51
C SER A 131 -5.93 12.41 -16.40
N ALA A 132 -6.70 13.07 -15.54
CA ALA A 132 -7.44 12.39 -14.47
C ALA A 132 -8.48 11.39 -15.01
N SER A 133 -9.07 11.64 -16.20
CA SER A 133 -9.98 10.70 -16.87
C SER A 133 -9.23 9.43 -17.26
N GLN A 134 -8.10 9.56 -17.95
CA GLN A 134 -7.27 8.41 -18.34
C GLN A 134 -6.79 7.61 -17.13
N ARG A 135 -6.40 8.27 -16.03
CA ARG A 135 -6.06 7.57 -14.77
C ARG A 135 -7.25 6.82 -14.18
N PHE A 136 -8.46 7.38 -14.24
CA PHE A 136 -9.67 6.69 -13.79
C PHE A 136 -9.99 5.48 -14.66
N ASP A 137 -9.89 5.62 -15.99
CA ASP A 137 -10.10 4.53 -16.93
C ASP A 137 -9.09 3.40 -16.71
N ASN A 138 -7.81 3.73 -16.52
CA ASN A 138 -6.78 2.75 -16.19
C ASN A 138 -7.11 1.99 -14.90
N LEU A 139 -7.51 2.68 -13.83
CA LEU A 139 -7.90 2.04 -12.56
C LEU A 139 -9.10 1.12 -12.76
N ARG A 140 -10.15 1.60 -13.45
CA ARG A 140 -11.38 0.85 -13.71
C ARG A 140 -11.14 -0.40 -14.56
N ASN A 141 -10.25 -0.31 -15.54
CA ASN A 141 -9.97 -1.43 -16.45
C ASN A 141 -9.01 -2.44 -15.83
N THR A 142 -8.08 -1.98 -14.99
CA THR A 142 -7.07 -2.85 -14.36
C THR A 142 -7.65 -3.60 -13.16
N ASP A 143 -8.48 -2.95 -12.34
CA ASP A 143 -9.08 -3.56 -11.16
C ASP A 143 -10.52 -3.04 -10.91
N PRO A 144 -11.51 -3.54 -11.68
CA PRO A 144 -12.89 -3.12 -11.54
C PRO A 144 -13.50 -3.51 -10.18
N GLU A 145 -13.04 -4.60 -9.57
CA GLU A 145 -13.52 -5.05 -8.26
C GLU A 145 -13.05 -4.13 -7.13
N LEU A 146 -11.80 -3.66 -7.20
CA LEU A 146 -11.32 -2.62 -6.28
C LEU A 146 -12.16 -1.35 -6.39
N VAL A 147 -12.47 -0.87 -7.61
CA VAL A 147 -13.29 0.33 -7.80
C VAL A 147 -14.66 0.21 -7.11
N LYS A 148 -15.27 -0.98 -7.10
CA LYS A 148 -16.55 -1.22 -6.40
C LYS A 148 -16.45 -1.12 -4.88
N LYS A 149 -15.27 -1.41 -4.31
CA LYS A 149 -15.02 -1.36 -2.86
C LYS A 149 -14.69 0.04 -2.34
N LEU A 150 -14.25 0.94 -3.21
CA LEU A 150 -13.76 2.26 -2.82
C LEU A 150 -14.86 3.31 -2.80
N THR A 151 -14.77 4.26 -1.86
CA THR A 151 -15.65 5.43 -1.88
C THR A 151 -15.28 6.37 -3.03
N GLN A 152 -16.22 7.19 -3.50
CA GLN A 152 -15.89 8.23 -4.48
C GLN A 152 -14.81 9.19 -3.98
N ASN A 153 -14.78 9.46 -2.67
CA ASN A 153 -13.77 10.33 -2.07
C ASN A 153 -12.37 9.69 -2.14
N ASP A 154 -12.25 8.41 -1.83
CA ASP A 154 -10.97 7.70 -1.93
C ASP A 154 -10.47 7.63 -3.38
N ILE A 155 -11.36 7.34 -4.33
CA ILE A 155 -11.01 7.35 -5.76
C ILE A 155 -10.54 8.75 -6.17
N ALA A 156 -11.25 9.81 -5.78
CA ALA A 156 -10.87 11.18 -6.12
C ALA A 156 -9.49 11.56 -5.54
N LYS A 157 -9.25 11.25 -4.26
CA LYS A 157 -7.95 11.47 -3.60
C LYS A 157 -6.84 10.64 -4.22
N TYR A 158 -7.12 9.43 -4.68
CA TYR A 158 -6.16 8.62 -5.42
C TYR A 158 -5.87 9.27 -6.77
N LEU A 159 -6.87 9.71 -7.52
CA LEU A 159 -6.66 10.32 -8.84
C LEU A 159 -6.06 11.74 -8.78
N GLY A 160 -5.98 12.36 -7.60
CA GLY A 160 -5.47 13.72 -7.42
C GLY A 160 -6.48 14.80 -7.83
N ILE A 161 -7.77 14.52 -7.74
CA ILE A 161 -8.86 15.44 -8.13
C ILE A 161 -9.90 15.58 -7.02
N THR A 162 -10.87 16.48 -7.22
CA THR A 162 -12.01 16.62 -6.29
C THR A 162 -13.09 15.56 -6.57
N PRO A 163 -13.92 15.20 -5.58
CA PRO A 163 -15.07 14.31 -5.81
C PRO A 163 -16.03 14.82 -6.89
N VAL A 164 -16.21 16.14 -7.00
CA VAL A 164 -17.02 16.77 -8.04
C VAL A 164 -16.43 16.54 -9.43
N ALA A 165 -15.11 16.68 -9.58
CA ALA A 165 -14.44 16.40 -10.85
C ALA A 165 -14.54 14.91 -11.22
N LEU A 166 -14.42 14.00 -10.25
CA LEU A 166 -14.62 12.57 -10.48
C LEU A 166 -16.06 12.27 -10.93
N SER A 167 -17.07 12.87 -10.29
CA SER A 167 -18.46 12.68 -10.68
C SER A 167 -18.69 13.08 -12.15
N ARG A 168 -18.12 14.21 -12.60
CA ARG A 168 -18.18 14.62 -14.01
C ARG A 168 -17.54 13.59 -14.94
N ILE A 169 -16.36 13.06 -14.60
CA ILE A 169 -15.68 12.02 -15.39
C ILE A 169 -16.53 10.75 -15.51
N LYS A 170 -17.24 10.36 -14.46
CA LYS A 170 -18.08 9.15 -14.46
C LYS A 170 -19.38 9.29 -15.27
N HIS A 171 -19.81 10.51 -15.58
CA HIS A 171 -21.04 10.80 -16.31
C HIS A 171 -20.81 11.27 -17.76
N GLN A 172 -19.55 11.34 -18.18
CA GLN A 172 -19.17 11.44 -19.60
C GLN A 172 -19.25 10.06 -20.24
#